data_AF-A0A317DD50-F1
#
_entry.id   AF-A0A317DD50-F1
#
_cell.length_a   1.000
_cell.length_b   1.000
_cell.length_c   1.000
_cell.angle_alpha   90.00
_cell.angle_beta   90.00
_cell.angle_gamma   90.00
#
_symmetry.space_group_name_H-M   'P 1'
#
loop_
_entity.id
_entity.type
_entity.pdbx_description
1 polymer ?
#
loop_
_entity_poly.entity_id
_entity_poly.type
_entity_poly.pdbx_seq_one_letter_code
_entity_poly.pdbx_strand_id
1 'polypeptide(L)'
;MTDFPAVGLPCCPPGGDPSELVRAIEEWTSAAALQELVRAFGGASPPLEVADRLEWLDMFSARYWDFRNGRERYESKKVKYGGYINDLVSRAGDSLGLSGRNRPAHDRYRHVLVAGGGVRTCAARSAFAAELVAGGLDTEEVAGLGSLRPVSDRELDHARSLGLTGIGTEFDAMDAGLRRAFHLGRPADDQLAPGAGSGGWRIRTYRSSTRTTHTLAAPSTEPATRRANTADTLRFWAEQVSRPEPTDLVLVITTDLHVPFQHCDAVRTLTLQYGCGVETVGLEPTALADPLLRHAYLPSDVLQELRSAIRSMRALHTALLALRMVPG
;
A
#
# COMPACT_ATOMS: atom_id res chain seq x y z
N MET A 1 25.17 -7.94 -18.68
CA MET A 1 24.65 -7.34 -17.43
C MET A 1 23.61 -8.30 -16.90
N THR A 2 23.80 -8.83 -15.69
CA THR A 2 22.93 -9.84 -15.09
C THR A 2 21.71 -9.17 -14.45
N ASP A 3 20.52 -9.65 -14.78
CA ASP A 3 19.29 -9.30 -14.07
C ASP A 3 19.32 -9.88 -12.65
N PHE A 4 18.72 -9.15 -11.71
CA PHE A 4 18.57 -9.64 -10.35
C PHE A 4 17.37 -10.59 -10.28
N PRO A 5 17.46 -11.71 -9.55
CA PRO A 5 16.29 -12.57 -9.34
C PRO A 5 15.21 -11.81 -8.57
N ALA A 6 13.94 -12.14 -8.85
CA ALA A 6 12.83 -11.62 -8.06
C ALA A 6 12.92 -12.13 -6.61
N VAL A 7 12.67 -11.25 -5.65
CA VAL A 7 12.71 -11.56 -4.23
C VAL A 7 11.29 -11.54 -3.66
N GLY A 8 10.99 -12.53 -2.82
CA GLY A 8 9.71 -12.61 -2.12
C GLY A 8 9.48 -11.42 -1.20
N LEU A 9 8.22 -11.05 -1.00
CA LEU A 9 7.84 -10.18 0.11
C LEU A 9 7.44 -11.06 1.31
N PRO A 10 7.57 -10.57 2.56
CA PRO A 10 7.18 -11.34 3.73
C PRO A 10 5.71 -11.69 3.71
N CYS A 11 5.40 -12.94 3.42
CA CYS A 11 4.05 -13.49 3.48
C CYS A 11 4.01 -14.67 4.44
N CYS A 12 2.86 -14.88 5.05
CA CYS A 12 2.57 -16.03 5.87
C CYS A 12 1.14 -16.48 5.52
N PRO A 13 0.93 -17.73 5.10
CA PRO A 13 -0.41 -18.21 4.82
C PRO A 13 -1.25 -18.23 6.10
N PRO A 14 -2.59 -18.28 5.99
CA PRO A 14 -3.48 -18.59 7.11
C PRO A 14 -2.94 -19.71 8.01
N GLY A 15 -2.65 -19.41 9.27
CA GLY A 15 -2.11 -20.37 10.24
C GLY A 15 -0.65 -20.79 10.04
N GLY A 16 0.12 -20.10 9.19
CA GLY A 16 1.55 -20.36 8.97
C GLY A 16 2.44 -19.91 10.13
N ASP A 17 3.72 -20.32 10.09
CA ASP A 17 4.71 -19.99 11.12
C ASP A 17 5.23 -18.54 10.94
N PRO A 18 5.07 -17.65 11.95
CA PRO A 18 5.63 -16.30 11.91
C PRO A 18 7.17 -16.25 11.74
N SER A 19 7.89 -17.35 11.99
CA SER A 19 9.34 -17.44 11.71
C SER A 19 9.67 -17.28 10.22
N GLU A 20 8.75 -17.67 9.33
CA GLU A 20 8.91 -17.50 7.88
C GLU A 20 8.96 -16.02 7.48
N LEU A 21 8.25 -15.16 8.20
CA LEU A 21 8.28 -13.72 7.99
C LEU A 21 9.66 -13.13 8.32
N VAL A 22 10.32 -13.61 9.37
CA VAL A 22 11.69 -13.17 9.73
C VAL A 22 12.67 -13.55 8.62
N ARG A 23 12.61 -14.80 8.13
CA ARG A 23 13.44 -15.26 7.02
C ARG A 23 13.20 -14.43 5.75
N ALA A 24 11.95 -14.15 5.40
CA ALA A 24 11.63 -13.34 4.23
C ALA A 24 12.16 -11.88 4.35
N ILE A 25 12.12 -11.28 5.55
CA ILE A 25 12.73 -9.97 5.80
C ILE A 25 14.25 -10.04 5.64
N GLU A 26 14.89 -11.10 6.13
CA GLU A 26 16.32 -11.31 5.98
C GLU A 26 16.72 -11.44 4.50
N GLU A 27 16.01 -12.26 3.74
CA GLU A 27 16.22 -12.46 2.30
C GLU A 27 16.03 -11.15 1.53
N TRP A 28 14.97 -10.40 1.80
CA TRP A 28 14.73 -9.12 1.14
C TRP A 28 15.80 -8.08 1.44
N THR A 29 16.23 -7.98 2.70
CA THR A 29 17.26 -7.00 3.12
C THR A 29 18.68 -7.37 2.70
N SER A 30 18.95 -8.66 2.44
CA SER A 30 20.23 -9.15 1.92
C SER A 30 20.27 -9.28 0.40
N ALA A 31 19.15 -9.04 -0.29
CA ALA A 31 19.03 -9.17 -1.73
C ALA A 31 20.14 -8.43 -2.50
N ALA A 32 20.75 -9.12 -3.47
CA ALA A 32 21.84 -8.58 -4.28
C ALA A 32 21.48 -7.24 -4.95
N ALA A 33 20.23 -7.09 -5.38
CA ALA A 33 19.69 -5.84 -5.94
C ALA A 33 19.82 -4.65 -4.97
N LEU A 34 19.39 -4.84 -3.72
CA LEU A 34 19.48 -3.81 -2.68
C LEU A 34 20.95 -3.51 -2.33
N GLN A 35 21.78 -4.54 -2.25
CA GLN A 35 23.21 -4.39 -1.96
C GLN A 35 23.98 -3.66 -3.08
N GLU A 36 23.61 -3.88 -4.35
CA GLU A 36 24.18 -3.14 -5.48
C GLU A 36 23.72 -1.67 -5.49
N LEU A 37 22.44 -1.40 -5.21
CA LEU A 37 21.96 -0.04 -5.02
C LEU A 37 22.72 0.68 -3.90
N VAL A 38 22.83 0.06 -2.73
CA VAL A 38 23.56 0.62 -1.59
C VAL A 38 25.01 0.99 -2.00
N ARG A 39 25.71 0.10 -2.70
CA ARG A 39 27.07 0.34 -3.20
C ARG A 39 27.13 1.50 -4.20
N ALA A 40 26.18 1.59 -5.13
CA ALA A 40 26.13 2.67 -6.11
C ALA A 40 25.94 4.06 -5.47
N PHE A 41 25.36 4.12 -4.28
CA PHE A 41 25.21 5.35 -3.48
C PHE A 41 26.28 5.50 -2.40
N GLY A 42 27.40 4.75 -2.50
CA GLY A 42 28.57 4.89 -1.63
C GLY A 42 28.44 4.21 -0.26
N GLY A 43 27.43 3.36 -0.08
CA GLY A 43 27.28 2.55 1.12
C GLY A 43 27.98 1.19 1.01
N ALA A 44 28.24 0.58 2.16
CA ALA A 44 28.64 -0.81 2.27
C ALA A 44 27.87 -1.41 3.44
N SER A 45 26.88 -2.27 3.16
CA SER A 45 26.12 -2.92 4.21
C SER A 45 27.05 -3.91 4.94
N PRO A 46 27.28 -3.76 6.25
CA PRO A 46 28.08 -4.73 6.98
C PRO A 46 27.30 -6.04 7.14
N PRO A 47 27.97 -7.19 7.35
CA PRO A 47 27.32 -8.46 7.63
C PRO A 47 26.72 -8.41 9.05
N LEU A 48 25.55 -7.79 9.14
CA LEU A 48 24.80 -7.56 10.36
C LEU A 48 23.64 -8.54 10.49
N GLU A 49 23.26 -8.82 11.73
CA GLU A 49 21.98 -9.43 12.08
C GLU A 49 20.81 -8.59 11.53
N VAL A 50 19.65 -9.22 11.33
CA VAL A 50 18.49 -8.60 10.65
C VAL A 50 18.09 -7.26 11.28
N ALA A 51 18.04 -7.18 12.61
CA ALA A 51 17.67 -5.97 13.33
C ALA A 51 18.64 -4.80 13.05
N ASP A 52 19.94 -5.05 13.22
CA ASP A 52 20.99 -4.05 13.01
C ASP A 52 21.09 -3.65 11.53
N ARG A 53 20.88 -4.60 10.61
CA ARG A 53 20.84 -4.36 9.17
C ARG A 53 19.70 -3.42 8.79
N LEU A 54 18.50 -3.64 9.34
CA LEU A 54 17.33 -2.79 9.10
C LEU A 54 17.54 -1.37 9.65
N GLU A 55 18.14 -1.24 10.83
CA GLU A 55 18.49 0.07 11.39
C GLU A 55 19.53 0.79 10.51
N TRP A 56 20.58 0.09 10.09
CA TRP A 56 21.58 0.62 9.19
C TRP A 56 20.98 1.07 7.85
N LEU A 57 20.11 0.26 7.25
CA LEU A 57 19.42 0.57 5.99
C LEU A 57 18.49 1.79 6.13
N ASP A 58 17.79 1.94 7.26
CA ASP A 58 16.94 3.12 7.53
C ASP A 58 17.80 4.39 7.65
N MET A 59 18.93 4.34 8.37
CA MET A 59 19.87 5.47 8.44
C MET A 59 20.49 5.82 7.08
N PHE A 60 20.91 4.80 6.32
CA PHE A 60 21.47 4.97 4.99
C PHE A 60 20.45 5.60 4.04
N SER A 61 19.25 5.03 3.96
CA SER A 61 18.19 5.52 3.08
C SER A 61 17.68 6.90 3.50
N ALA A 62 17.67 7.24 4.78
CA ALA A 62 17.38 8.61 5.25
C ALA A 62 18.39 9.64 4.72
N ARG A 63 19.67 9.26 4.62
CA ARG A 63 20.71 10.15 4.10
C ARG A 63 20.65 10.34 2.58
N TYR A 64 20.39 9.27 1.83
CA TYR A 64 20.56 9.28 0.38
C TYR A 64 19.25 9.29 -0.42
N TRP A 65 18.15 8.79 0.15
CA TRP A 65 16.89 8.52 -0.55
C TRP A 65 15.68 9.24 0.09
N ASP A 66 15.91 10.14 1.05
CA ASP A 66 14.85 10.98 1.62
C ASP A 66 14.64 12.24 0.78
N PHE A 67 13.84 12.11 -0.28
CA PHE A 67 13.47 13.21 -1.15
C PHE A 67 12.23 13.97 -0.66
N ARG A 68 11.51 13.41 0.33
CA ARG A 68 10.34 14.03 0.96
C ARG A 68 10.72 15.01 2.07
N ASN A 69 11.71 14.67 2.89
CA ASN A 69 12.12 15.47 4.05
C ASN A 69 10.92 15.94 4.92
N GLY A 70 10.00 15.02 5.21
CA GLY A 70 8.77 15.28 5.98
C GLY A 70 7.56 15.80 5.18
N ARG A 71 7.69 16.06 3.88
CA ARG A 71 6.60 16.58 3.01
C ARG A 71 5.67 15.49 2.46
N GLU A 72 4.59 15.91 1.79
CA GLU A 72 3.66 15.01 1.11
C GLU A 72 4.32 14.28 -0.08
N ARG A 73 3.82 13.10 -0.47
CA ARG A 73 4.43 12.29 -1.55
C ARG A 73 4.54 13.05 -2.88
N TYR A 74 3.54 13.85 -3.22
CA TYR A 74 3.53 14.64 -4.46
C TYR A 74 4.51 15.83 -4.44
N GLU A 75 5.05 16.17 -3.27
CA GLU A 75 6.01 17.26 -3.05
C GLU A 75 7.47 16.77 -3.02
N SER A 76 7.70 15.47 -3.23
CA SER A 76 9.04 14.88 -3.24
C SER A 76 9.96 15.57 -4.25
N LYS A 77 11.18 15.88 -3.84
CA LYS A 77 12.20 16.45 -4.73
C LYS A 77 12.49 15.47 -5.87
N LYS A 78 12.27 15.92 -7.10
CA LYS A 78 12.56 15.14 -8.31
C LYS A 78 14.03 15.25 -8.66
N VAL A 79 14.74 14.12 -8.61
CA VAL A 79 16.17 14.04 -8.97
C VAL A 79 16.30 13.20 -10.23
N LYS A 80 17.05 13.73 -11.20
CA LYS A 80 17.42 13.01 -12.43
C LYS A 80 18.81 12.43 -12.25
N TYR A 81 18.97 11.16 -12.57
CA TYR A 81 20.28 10.50 -12.58
C TYR A 81 20.71 10.16 -14.02
N GLY A 82 21.98 9.82 -14.18
CA GLY A 82 22.53 9.29 -15.43
C GLY A 82 22.03 7.88 -15.74
N GLY A 83 22.23 7.43 -16.98
CA GLY A 83 21.68 6.16 -17.49
C GLY A 83 21.97 4.95 -16.59
N TYR A 84 23.22 4.78 -16.15
CA TYR A 84 23.60 3.68 -15.27
C TYR A 84 22.75 3.58 -13.98
N ILE A 85 22.53 4.70 -13.28
CA ILE A 85 21.75 4.70 -12.04
C ILE A 85 20.26 4.50 -12.33
N ASN A 86 19.74 5.06 -13.42
CA ASN A 86 18.35 4.84 -13.81
C ASN A 86 18.08 3.35 -14.07
N ASP A 87 18.96 2.70 -14.83
CA ASP A 87 18.85 1.28 -15.16
C ASP A 87 19.01 0.40 -13.91
N LEU A 88 19.92 0.76 -13.01
CA LEU A 88 20.09 0.04 -11.74
C LEU A 88 18.86 0.17 -10.85
N VAL A 89 18.30 1.37 -10.70
CA VAL A 89 17.09 1.62 -9.89
C VAL A 89 15.89 0.87 -10.46
N SER A 90 15.73 0.84 -11.80
CA SER A 90 14.65 0.07 -12.43
C SER A 90 14.77 -1.42 -12.14
N ARG A 91 15.91 -2.05 -12.47
CA ARG A 91 16.12 -3.50 -12.26
C ARG A 91 16.02 -3.90 -10.79
N ALA A 92 16.53 -3.05 -9.89
CA ALA A 92 16.41 -3.30 -8.46
C ALA A 92 14.98 -3.12 -7.95
N GLY A 93 14.23 -2.13 -8.47
CA GLY A 93 12.80 -1.98 -8.22
C GLY A 93 12.01 -3.23 -8.61
N ASP A 94 12.28 -3.78 -9.80
CA ASP A 94 11.65 -5.01 -10.29
C ASP A 94 11.95 -6.20 -9.37
N SER A 95 13.22 -6.41 -9.05
CA SER A 95 13.67 -7.51 -8.17
C SER A 95 13.09 -7.42 -6.76
N LEU A 96 12.99 -6.20 -6.19
CA LEU A 96 12.53 -5.97 -4.82
C LEU A 96 11.00 -5.85 -4.71
N GLY A 97 10.27 -6.04 -5.82
CA GLY A 97 8.81 -6.11 -5.85
C GLY A 97 8.10 -4.75 -5.93
N LEU A 98 8.78 -3.69 -6.38
CA LEU A 98 8.20 -2.37 -6.64
C LEU A 98 7.57 -2.26 -8.05
N SER A 99 7.64 -3.32 -8.85
CA SER A 99 6.99 -3.46 -10.16
C SER A 99 6.55 -4.91 -10.39
N GLY A 100 5.75 -5.16 -11.43
CA GLY A 100 5.47 -6.51 -11.92
C GLY A 100 4.56 -7.40 -11.06
N ARG A 101 4.10 -6.93 -9.88
CA ARG A 101 3.20 -7.66 -8.98
C ARG A 101 1.72 -7.32 -9.22
N ASN A 102 1.27 -7.41 -10.47
CA ASN A 102 -0.07 -6.97 -10.90
C ASN A 102 -1.11 -8.09 -11.03
N ARG A 103 -0.76 -9.33 -10.68
CA ARG A 103 -1.67 -10.49 -10.74
C ARG A 103 -1.79 -11.13 -9.36
N PRO A 104 -3.02 -11.31 -8.84
CA PRO A 104 -3.24 -12.10 -7.64
C PRO A 104 -2.82 -13.56 -7.84
N ALA A 105 -2.30 -14.20 -6.81
CA ALA A 105 -1.92 -15.61 -6.83
C ALA A 105 -3.12 -16.57 -6.70
N HIS A 106 -4.27 -16.07 -6.23
CA HIS A 106 -5.49 -16.84 -6.03
C HIS A 106 -6.64 -16.27 -6.84
N ASP A 107 -7.58 -17.11 -7.24
CA ASP A 107 -8.79 -16.68 -7.96
C ASP A 107 -9.89 -16.19 -6.99
N ARG A 108 -9.73 -16.40 -5.68
CA ARG A 108 -10.70 -15.99 -4.66
C ARG A 108 -10.02 -15.35 -3.45
N TYR A 109 -10.56 -14.20 -3.03
CA TYR A 109 -10.26 -13.55 -1.75
C TYR A 109 -11.57 -13.16 -1.10
N ARG A 110 -11.70 -13.38 0.21
CA ARG A 110 -12.92 -12.98 0.91
C ARG A 110 -13.09 -11.46 0.90
N HIS A 111 -11.98 -10.75 1.08
CA HIS A 111 -11.94 -9.30 1.16
C HIS A 111 -10.94 -8.71 0.15
N VAL A 112 -11.36 -7.67 -0.56
CA VAL A 112 -10.49 -6.85 -1.42
C VAL A 112 -10.44 -5.43 -0.88
N LEU A 113 -9.25 -4.95 -0.53
CA LEU A 113 -9.02 -3.62 0.03
C LEU A 113 -8.30 -2.72 -0.98
N VAL A 114 -8.94 -1.63 -1.40
CA VAL A 114 -8.39 -0.68 -2.37
C VAL A 114 -7.78 0.50 -1.64
N ALA A 115 -6.45 0.62 -1.65
CA ALA A 115 -5.74 1.68 -0.94
C ALA A 115 -5.97 3.07 -1.57
N GLY A 116 -6.17 4.10 -0.75
CA GLY A 116 -6.20 5.51 -1.17
C GLY A 116 -4.83 6.09 -1.51
N GLY A 117 -4.81 7.30 -2.08
CA GLY A 117 -3.57 7.98 -2.48
C GLY A 117 -3.77 9.22 -3.36
N GLY A 118 -4.87 9.94 -3.16
CA GLY A 118 -5.30 11.11 -3.95
C GLY A 118 -6.24 10.77 -5.11
N VAL A 119 -6.88 11.79 -5.68
CA VAL A 119 -8.01 11.63 -6.62
C VAL A 119 -7.69 10.68 -7.79
N ARG A 120 -6.57 10.92 -8.49
CA ARG A 120 -6.13 10.06 -9.61
C ARG A 120 -5.98 8.60 -9.17
N THR A 121 -5.31 8.42 -8.05
CA THR A 121 -4.95 7.11 -7.50
C THR A 121 -6.19 6.34 -7.04
N CYS A 122 -7.12 7.01 -6.37
CA CYS A 122 -8.39 6.44 -5.95
C CYS A 122 -9.19 5.93 -7.17
N ALA A 123 -9.30 6.74 -8.23
CA ALA A 123 -9.98 6.34 -9.46
C ALA A 123 -9.27 5.17 -10.15
N ALA A 124 -7.95 5.26 -10.34
CA ALA A 124 -7.19 4.24 -11.06
C ALA A 124 -7.17 2.89 -10.35
N ARG A 125 -6.99 2.87 -9.03
CA ARG A 125 -7.00 1.62 -8.25
C ARG A 125 -8.38 1.01 -8.13
N SER A 126 -9.43 1.83 -8.10
CA SER A 126 -10.82 1.34 -8.16
C SER A 126 -11.11 0.67 -9.51
N ALA A 127 -10.66 1.29 -10.61
CA ALA A 127 -10.78 0.70 -11.94
C ALA A 127 -10.02 -0.63 -12.03
N PHE A 128 -8.78 -0.67 -11.53
CA PHE A 128 -7.98 -1.90 -11.51
C PHE A 128 -8.63 -3.01 -10.66
N ALA A 129 -9.21 -2.67 -9.51
CA ALA A 129 -9.96 -3.64 -8.71
C ALA A 129 -11.16 -4.22 -9.47
N ALA A 130 -11.90 -3.38 -10.20
CA ALA A 130 -13.01 -3.83 -11.03
C ALA A 130 -12.55 -4.67 -12.22
N GLU A 131 -11.39 -4.36 -12.82
CA GLU A 131 -10.77 -5.16 -13.88
C GLU A 131 -10.40 -6.56 -13.39
N LEU A 132 -9.80 -6.69 -12.20
CA LEU A 132 -9.48 -8.00 -11.61
C LEU A 132 -10.75 -8.84 -11.37
N VAL A 133 -11.80 -8.23 -10.81
CA VAL A 133 -13.11 -8.89 -10.63
C VAL A 133 -13.70 -9.31 -11.96
N ALA A 134 -13.75 -8.41 -12.94
CA ALA A 134 -14.27 -8.72 -14.27
C ALA A 134 -13.45 -9.82 -14.96
N GLY A 135 -12.15 -9.92 -14.63
CA GLY A 135 -11.23 -10.95 -15.07
C GLY A 135 -11.36 -12.30 -14.36
N GLY A 136 -12.30 -12.46 -13.42
CA GLY A 136 -12.60 -13.73 -12.76
C GLY A 136 -12.23 -13.80 -11.28
N LEU A 137 -11.69 -12.73 -10.69
CA LEU A 137 -11.44 -12.66 -9.25
C LEU A 137 -12.76 -12.70 -8.46
N ASP A 138 -12.97 -13.79 -7.72
CA ASP A 138 -14.12 -13.94 -6.83
C ASP A 138 -13.88 -13.23 -5.48
N THR A 139 -14.87 -12.45 -5.04
CA THR A 139 -14.84 -11.80 -3.74
C THR A 139 -16.22 -11.34 -3.28
N GLU A 140 -16.47 -11.51 -1.98
CA GLU A 140 -17.71 -11.16 -1.30
C GLU A 140 -17.74 -9.68 -0.90
N GLU A 141 -16.56 -9.09 -0.63
CA GLU A 141 -16.42 -7.71 -0.14
C GLU A 141 -15.32 -6.94 -0.88
N VAL A 142 -15.65 -5.71 -1.26
CA VAL A 142 -14.66 -4.70 -1.70
C VAL A 142 -14.72 -3.50 -0.75
N ALA A 143 -13.59 -3.05 -0.19
CA ALA A 143 -13.52 -1.86 0.65
C ALA A 143 -12.50 -0.85 0.11
N GLY A 144 -12.95 0.35 -0.22
CA GLY A 144 -12.10 1.49 -0.56
C GLY A 144 -11.65 2.25 0.67
N LEU A 145 -10.33 2.39 0.83
CA LEU A 145 -9.69 2.98 1.99
C LEU A 145 -9.31 4.44 1.69
N GLY A 146 -10.20 5.38 1.98
CA GLY A 146 -10.00 6.82 1.84
C GLY A 146 -9.59 7.51 3.14
N SER A 147 -9.60 8.84 3.13
CA SER A 147 -9.44 9.66 4.34
C SER A 147 -10.33 10.90 4.26
N LEU A 148 -10.68 11.47 5.42
CA LEU A 148 -11.42 12.74 5.47
C LEU A 148 -10.51 13.96 5.23
N ARG A 149 -9.29 13.77 4.72
CA ARG A 149 -8.43 14.90 4.37
C ARG A 149 -9.07 15.65 3.20
N PRO A 150 -9.09 16.99 3.25
CA PRO A 150 -9.47 17.80 2.09
C PRO A 150 -8.57 17.49 0.90
N VAL A 151 -9.15 17.50 -0.29
CA VAL A 151 -8.36 17.46 -1.53
C VAL A 151 -7.76 18.85 -1.82
N SER A 152 -6.57 18.87 -2.41
CA SER A 152 -5.95 20.11 -2.89
C SER A 152 -6.60 20.65 -4.17
N ASP A 153 -6.35 21.91 -4.52
CA ASP A 153 -6.83 22.51 -5.78
C ASP A 153 -6.39 21.71 -7.01
N ARG A 154 -5.15 21.22 -7.00
CA ARG A 154 -4.61 20.35 -8.05
C ARG A 154 -5.38 19.03 -8.16
N GLU A 155 -5.77 18.45 -7.02
CA GLU A 155 -6.60 17.24 -6.99
C GLU A 155 -8.03 17.52 -7.47
N LEU A 156 -8.59 18.70 -7.17
CA LEU A 156 -9.89 19.14 -7.69
C LEU A 156 -9.86 19.32 -9.22
N ASP A 157 -8.82 19.93 -9.77
CA ASP A 157 -8.66 20.05 -11.22
C ASP A 157 -8.59 18.68 -11.88
N HIS A 158 -7.91 17.73 -11.25
CA HIS A 158 -7.85 16.36 -11.73
C HIS A 158 -9.20 15.64 -11.62
N ALA A 159 -9.96 15.87 -10.55
CA ALA A 159 -11.33 15.37 -10.42
C ALA A 159 -12.20 15.86 -11.58
N ARG A 160 -12.12 17.16 -11.90
CA ARG A 160 -12.84 17.77 -13.04
C ARG A 160 -12.43 17.15 -14.37
N SER A 161 -11.13 16.92 -14.62
CA SER A 161 -10.68 16.27 -15.85
C SER A 161 -11.18 14.83 -16.00
N LEU A 162 -11.43 14.15 -14.88
CA LEU A 162 -12.00 12.81 -14.86
C LEU A 162 -13.53 12.79 -14.90
N GLY A 163 -14.17 13.96 -14.90
CA GLY A 163 -15.63 14.09 -14.83
C GLY A 163 -16.22 13.73 -13.47
N LEU A 164 -15.42 13.74 -12.41
CA LEU A 164 -15.86 13.45 -11.05
C LEU A 164 -16.41 14.72 -10.39
N THR A 165 -17.59 14.61 -9.78
CA THR A 165 -18.30 15.72 -9.12
C THR A 165 -18.45 15.46 -7.63
N GLY A 166 -18.55 16.53 -6.83
CA GLY A 166 -18.80 16.41 -5.38
C GLY A 166 -17.59 15.91 -4.58
N ILE A 167 -16.38 16.14 -5.09
CA ILE A 167 -15.14 15.73 -4.42
C ILE A 167 -14.71 16.82 -3.44
N GLY A 168 -14.89 16.61 -2.14
CA GLY A 168 -14.36 17.48 -1.09
C GLY A 168 -13.17 16.86 -0.34
N THR A 169 -13.14 15.52 -0.28
CA THR A 169 -12.15 14.75 0.47
C THR A 169 -11.62 13.57 -0.34
N GLU A 170 -10.53 12.95 0.15
CA GLU A 170 -10.04 11.69 -0.42
C GLU A 170 -11.07 10.55 -0.28
N PHE A 171 -11.90 10.56 0.76
CA PHE A 171 -13.06 9.68 0.90
C PHE A 171 -14.01 9.84 -0.28
N ASP A 172 -14.38 11.08 -0.63
CA ASP A 172 -15.30 11.33 -1.75
C ASP A 172 -14.68 10.88 -3.08
N ALA A 173 -13.36 11.02 -3.24
CA ALA A 173 -12.65 10.54 -4.42
C ALA A 173 -12.62 9.01 -4.52
N MET A 174 -12.39 8.32 -3.40
CA MET A 174 -12.45 6.85 -3.32
C MET A 174 -13.86 6.35 -3.62
N ASP A 175 -14.86 6.97 -3.01
CA ASP A 175 -16.27 6.65 -3.24
C ASP A 175 -16.65 6.82 -4.71
N ALA A 176 -16.34 7.98 -5.30
CA ALA A 176 -16.63 8.24 -6.71
C ALA A 176 -15.91 7.26 -7.64
N GLY A 177 -14.66 6.90 -7.32
CA GLY A 177 -13.88 5.88 -8.04
C GLY A 177 -14.56 4.51 -8.00
N LEU A 178 -14.92 4.02 -6.81
CA LEU A 178 -15.59 2.73 -6.64
C LEU A 178 -16.96 2.70 -7.29
N ARG A 179 -17.76 3.75 -7.14
CA ARG A 179 -19.08 3.83 -7.76
C ARG A 179 -19.00 3.79 -9.27
N ARG A 180 -18.03 4.49 -9.86
CA ARG A 180 -17.80 4.45 -11.31
C ARG A 180 -17.34 3.07 -11.76
N ALA A 181 -16.39 2.46 -11.05
CA ALA A 181 -15.79 1.19 -11.44
C ALA A 181 -16.73 -0.01 -11.28
N PHE A 182 -17.53 -0.04 -10.22
CA PHE A 182 -18.48 -1.14 -9.92
C PHE A 182 -19.93 -0.79 -10.24
N HIS A 183 -20.19 0.32 -10.94
CA HIS A 183 -21.52 0.80 -11.32
C HIS A 183 -22.50 0.91 -10.12
N LEU A 184 -22.00 1.39 -8.98
CA LEU A 184 -22.77 1.44 -7.74
C LEU A 184 -23.78 2.60 -7.76
N GLY A 185 -25.02 2.29 -7.36
CA GLY A 185 -26.12 3.25 -7.28
C GLY A 185 -26.04 4.16 -6.06
N ARG A 186 -27.14 4.24 -5.31
CA ARG A 186 -27.18 4.95 -4.02
C ARG A 186 -26.66 4.03 -2.91
N PRO A 187 -25.99 4.58 -1.89
CA PRO A 187 -25.60 3.79 -0.75
C PRO A 187 -26.83 3.28 0.00
N ALA A 188 -26.73 2.05 0.50
CA ALA A 188 -27.71 1.47 1.40
C ALA A 188 -27.57 2.03 2.82
N ASP A 189 -26.38 2.50 3.18
CA ASP A 189 -26.07 3.10 4.48
C ASP A 189 -24.91 4.10 4.37
N ASP A 190 -24.93 5.17 5.16
CA ASP A 190 -23.91 6.22 5.21
C ASP A 190 -23.79 6.73 6.65
N GLN A 191 -22.75 6.28 7.34
CA GLN A 191 -22.46 6.60 8.72
C GLN A 191 -21.29 7.59 8.75
N LEU A 192 -21.52 8.75 9.37
CA LEU A 192 -20.51 9.78 9.57
C LEU A 192 -20.45 10.12 11.05
N ALA A 193 -19.27 10.00 11.65
CA ALA A 193 -18.99 10.56 12.95
C ALA A 193 -17.98 11.71 12.81
N PRO A 194 -18.37 12.95 13.13
CA PRO A 194 -17.42 14.04 13.20
C PRO A 194 -16.42 13.81 14.34
N GLY A 195 -15.21 14.35 14.19
CA GLY A 195 -14.19 14.29 15.24
C GLY A 195 -13.21 15.44 15.11
N ALA A 196 -12.60 15.84 16.22
CA ALA A 196 -11.61 16.90 16.24
C ALA A 196 -10.32 16.47 15.52
N GLY A 197 -9.69 17.39 14.78
CA GLY A 197 -8.47 17.11 14.02
C GLY A 197 -8.67 15.96 13.04
N SER A 198 -7.86 14.92 13.16
CA SER A 198 -7.98 13.70 12.35
C SER A 198 -8.80 12.59 13.01
N GLY A 199 -9.72 12.94 13.93
CA GLY A 199 -10.51 11.99 14.72
C GLY A 199 -11.88 11.63 14.14
N GLY A 200 -12.30 12.26 13.05
CA GLY A 200 -13.57 11.91 12.38
C GLY A 200 -13.44 10.65 11.54
N TRP A 201 -14.56 9.96 11.33
CA TRP A 201 -14.62 8.77 10.49
C TRP A 201 -15.91 8.71 9.69
N ARG A 202 -15.89 7.96 8.58
CA ARG A 202 -17.06 7.74 7.75
C ARG A 202 -17.03 6.35 7.12
N ILE A 203 -18.19 5.71 7.02
CA ILE A 203 -18.39 4.45 6.30
C ILE A 203 -19.61 4.63 5.41
N ARG A 204 -19.48 4.30 4.13
CA ARG A 204 -20.60 4.21 3.20
C ARG A 204 -20.66 2.81 2.61
N THR A 205 -21.85 2.22 2.63
CA THR A 205 -22.08 0.83 2.24
C THR A 205 -23.00 0.74 1.04
N TYR A 206 -22.61 -0.05 0.06
CA TYR A 206 -23.36 -0.38 -1.14
C TYR A 206 -23.60 -1.88 -1.15
N ARG A 207 -24.82 -2.30 -1.49
CA ARG A 207 -25.18 -3.71 -1.61
C ARG A 207 -25.61 -4.00 -3.03
N SER A 208 -25.04 -5.05 -3.61
CA SER A 208 -25.49 -5.68 -4.84
C SER A 208 -25.95 -7.10 -4.54
N SER A 209 -26.49 -7.81 -5.55
CA SER A 209 -26.91 -9.20 -5.38
C SER A 209 -25.73 -10.16 -5.15
N THR A 210 -24.52 -9.77 -5.52
CA THR A 210 -23.33 -10.64 -5.48
C THR A 210 -22.24 -10.17 -4.53
N ARG A 211 -22.27 -8.91 -4.08
CA ARG A 211 -21.22 -8.36 -3.21
C ARG A 211 -21.65 -7.16 -2.38
N THR A 212 -20.94 -6.95 -1.29
CA THR A 212 -20.98 -5.70 -0.53
C THR A 212 -19.76 -4.84 -0.86
N THR A 213 -19.97 -3.54 -1.07
CA THR A 213 -18.89 -2.58 -1.30
C THR A 213 -18.92 -1.48 -0.26
N HIS A 214 -17.78 -1.20 0.35
CA HIS A 214 -17.61 -0.14 1.34
C HIS A 214 -16.68 0.95 0.80
N THR A 215 -16.97 2.19 1.16
CA THR A 215 -15.94 3.25 1.20
C THR A 215 -15.81 3.69 2.64
N LEU A 216 -14.59 3.74 3.17
CA LEU A 216 -14.34 4.14 4.54
C LEU A 216 -13.22 5.16 4.65
N ALA A 217 -13.33 6.01 5.66
CA ALA A 217 -12.25 6.84 6.16
C ALA A 217 -12.16 6.61 7.66
N ALA A 218 -11.00 6.12 8.10
CA ALA A 218 -10.74 5.82 9.49
C ALA A 218 -10.30 7.05 10.28
N PRO A 219 -10.56 7.09 11.60
CA PRO A 219 -9.97 8.08 12.47
C PRO A 219 -8.50 7.73 12.70
N SER A 220 -7.69 8.74 12.98
CA SER A 220 -6.33 8.55 13.49
C SER A 220 -6.38 8.05 14.92
N THR A 221 -5.49 7.12 15.28
CA THR A 221 -5.27 6.76 16.69
C THR A 221 -4.56 7.86 17.48
N GLU A 222 -4.01 8.86 16.80
CA GLU A 222 -3.41 10.06 17.40
C GLU A 222 -3.93 11.33 16.70
N PRO A 223 -5.22 11.66 16.86
CA PRO A 223 -5.92 12.63 16.01
C PRO A 223 -5.46 14.07 16.19
N ALA A 224 -4.80 14.38 17.32
CA ALA A 224 -4.23 15.69 17.61
C ALA A 224 -2.88 15.92 16.93
N THR A 225 -2.14 14.86 16.58
CA THR A 225 -0.73 14.96 16.14
C THR A 225 -0.53 14.56 14.70
N ARG A 226 -1.33 13.62 14.17
CA ARG A 226 -1.19 13.10 12.81
C ARG A 226 -2.50 12.63 12.20
N ARG A 227 -2.49 12.52 10.88
CA ARG A 227 -3.55 11.85 10.10
C ARG A 227 -3.54 10.35 10.35
N ALA A 228 -4.67 9.71 10.06
CA ALA A 228 -4.77 8.27 10.01
C ALA A 228 -3.75 7.73 8.99
N ASN A 229 -3.01 6.70 9.39
CA ASN A 229 -2.09 6.00 8.51
C ASN A 229 -2.71 4.69 7.98
N THR A 230 -1.94 3.94 7.19
CA THR A 230 -2.40 2.65 6.65
C THR A 230 -2.81 1.67 7.75
N ALA A 231 -2.07 1.60 8.86
CA ALA A 231 -2.41 0.70 9.97
C ALA A 231 -3.71 1.10 10.68
N ASP A 232 -3.96 2.40 10.90
CA ASP A 232 -5.23 2.88 11.46
C ASP A 232 -6.41 2.50 10.56
N THR A 233 -6.23 2.65 9.24
CA THR A 233 -7.28 2.39 8.26
C THR A 233 -7.61 0.91 8.15
N LEU A 234 -6.59 0.05 8.14
CA LEU A 234 -6.74 -1.40 8.12
C LEU A 234 -7.40 -1.92 9.41
N ARG A 235 -6.97 -1.42 10.58
CA ARG A 235 -7.57 -1.80 11.86
C ARG A 235 -9.04 -1.38 11.93
N PHE A 236 -9.33 -0.14 11.55
CA PHE A 236 -10.71 0.36 11.55
C PHE A 236 -11.62 -0.44 10.61
N TRP A 237 -11.13 -0.81 9.42
CA TRP A 237 -11.85 -1.74 8.54
C TRP A 237 -12.10 -3.08 9.23
N ALA A 238 -11.05 -3.68 9.81
CA ALA A 238 -11.13 -4.97 10.48
C ALA A 238 -12.09 -4.98 11.70
N GLU A 239 -12.27 -3.83 12.36
CA GLU A 239 -13.11 -3.72 13.57
C GLU A 239 -14.54 -3.26 13.27
N GLN A 240 -14.73 -2.40 12.26
CA GLN A 240 -16.01 -1.72 12.03
C GLN A 240 -16.74 -2.18 10.77
N VAL A 241 -16.05 -2.81 9.83
CA VAL A 241 -16.63 -3.21 8.53
C VAL A 241 -16.71 -4.72 8.43
N SER A 242 -15.56 -5.38 8.46
CA SER A 242 -15.46 -6.83 8.30
C SER A 242 -14.40 -7.33 9.23
N ARG A 243 -14.77 -8.18 10.20
CA ARG A 243 -13.82 -8.79 11.12
C ARG A 243 -13.20 -10.01 10.45
N PRO A 244 -11.96 -9.92 9.90
CA PRO A 244 -11.38 -11.03 9.17
C PRO A 244 -11.13 -12.21 10.12
N GLU A 245 -11.44 -13.40 9.65
CA GLU A 245 -11.19 -14.66 10.34
C GLU A 245 -9.81 -15.20 9.95
N PRO A 246 -9.17 -16.05 10.79
CA PRO A 246 -7.86 -16.61 10.47
C PRO A 246 -7.80 -17.39 9.15
N THR A 247 -8.93 -17.94 8.69
CA THR A 247 -9.04 -18.67 7.42
C THR A 247 -9.19 -17.77 6.19
N ASP A 248 -9.42 -16.48 6.38
CA ASP A 248 -9.69 -15.56 5.28
C ASP A 248 -8.40 -15.17 4.54
N LEU A 249 -8.55 -14.91 3.24
CA LEU A 249 -7.54 -14.24 2.42
C LEU A 249 -8.01 -12.83 2.09
N VAL A 250 -7.13 -11.86 2.36
CA VAL A 250 -7.32 -10.43 2.09
C VAL A 250 -6.38 -9.99 0.98
N LEU A 251 -6.94 -9.49 -0.13
CA LEU A 251 -6.18 -8.86 -1.20
C LEU A 251 -6.12 -7.36 -0.98
N VAL A 252 -4.92 -6.80 -0.86
CA VAL A 252 -4.69 -5.36 -0.85
C VAL A 252 -4.28 -4.90 -2.25
N ILE A 253 -5.00 -3.91 -2.79
CA ILE A 253 -4.73 -3.31 -4.09
C ILE A 253 -4.12 -1.94 -3.88
N THR A 254 -2.96 -1.72 -4.49
CA THR A 254 -2.26 -0.43 -4.47
C THR A 254 -1.61 -0.12 -5.81
N THR A 255 -0.65 0.81 -5.82
CA THR A 255 0.23 1.06 -6.96
C THR A 255 1.49 0.23 -6.77
N ASP A 256 1.99 -0.37 -7.83
CA ASP A 256 3.20 -1.22 -7.86
C ASP A 256 4.34 -0.73 -6.96
N LEU A 257 4.72 0.53 -7.07
CA LEU A 257 5.80 1.13 -6.31
C LEU A 257 5.57 1.10 -4.79
N HIS A 258 4.30 1.07 -4.38
CA HIS A 258 3.88 1.05 -2.98
C HIS A 258 3.68 -0.36 -2.42
N VAL A 259 3.73 -1.40 -3.27
CA VAL A 259 3.43 -2.78 -2.88
C VAL A 259 4.29 -3.23 -1.69
N PRO A 260 5.63 -3.12 -1.69
CA PRO A 260 6.43 -3.68 -0.60
C PRO A 260 6.11 -3.09 0.77
N PHE A 261 6.00 -1.76 0.87
CA PHE A 261 5.75 -1.13 2.17
C PHE A 261 4.31 -1.35 2.65
N GLN A 262 3.32 -1.27 1.74
CA GLN A 262 1.92 -1.50 2.12
C GLN A 262 1.63 -2.96 2.42
N HIS A 263 2.32 -3.88 1.75
CA HIS A 263 2.26 -5.30 2.07
C HIS A 263 2.75 -5.56 3.49
N CYS A 264 3.94 -5.05 3.86
CA CYS A 264 4.45 -5.21 5.21
C CYS A 264 3.55 -4.58 6.28
N ASP A 265 2.97 -3.41 6.00
CA ASP A 265 1.99 -2.78 6.91
C ASP A 265 0.71 -3.61 7.03
N ALA A 266 0.25 -4.22 5.95
CA ALA A 266 -0.91 -5.08 5.94
C ALA A 266 -0.67 -6.40 6.68
N VAL A 267 0.47 -7.07 6.46
CA VAL A 267 0.86 -8.27 7.22
C VAL A 267 0.99 -7.95 8.71
N ARG A 268 1.66 -6.84 9.04
CA ARG A 268 1.83 -6.40 10.44
C ARG A 268 0.49 -6.11 11.13
N THR A 269 -0.50 -5.61 10.40
CA THR A 269 -1.78 -5.17 10.98
C THR A 269 -2.85 -6.26 10.92
N LEU A 270 -2.93 -7.01 9.83
CA LEU A 270 -3.98 -7.99 9.58
C LEU A 270 -3.53 -9.41 9.92
N THR A 271 -2.42 -9.88 9.36
CA THR A 271 -1.92 -11.23 9.62
C THR A 271 -1.50 -11.40 11.08
N LEU A 272 -0.71 -10.48 11.63
CA LEU A 272 -0.25 -10.61 13.01
C LEU A 272 -1.35 -10.41 14.06
N GLN A 273 -2.39 -9.63 13.77
CA GLN A 273 -3.45 -9.33 14.75
C GLN A 273 -4.68 -10.23 14.63
N TYR A 274 -5.02 -10.66 13.41
CA TYR A 274 -6.24 -11.41 13.11
C TYR A 274 -5.99 -12.80 12.51
N GLY A 275 -4.74 -13.14 12.19
CA GLY A 275 -4.35 -14.47 11.68
C GLY A 275 -4.68 -14.73 10.21
N CYS A 276 -5.32 -13.78 9.52
CA CYS A 276 -5.70 -13.91 8.11
C CYS A 276 -4.49 -13.81 7.16
N GLY A 277 -4.62 -14.43 5.99
CA GLY A 277 -3.64 -14.32 4.92
C GLY A 277 -3.77 -12.98 4.21
N VAL A 278 -2.62 -12.38 3.87
CA VAL A 278 -2.56 -11.11 3.14
C VAL A 278 -1.77 -11.30 1.86
N GLU A 279 -2.33 -10.81 0.76
CA GLU A 279 -1.61 -10.59 -0.48
C GLU A 279 -1.71 -9.12 -0.88
N THR A 280 -0.73 -8.61 -1.63
CA THR A 280 -0.78 -7.25 -2.15
C THR A 280 -0.37 -7.22 -3.61
N VAL A 281 -1.23 -6.63 -4.44
CA VAL A 281 -0.99 -6.41 -5.86
C VAL A 281 -0.93 -4.93 -6.19
N GLY A 282 -0.12 -4.62 -7.20
CA GLY A 282 0.15 -3.27 -7.65
C GLY A 282 -0.44 -3.01 -9.02
N LEU A 283 -1.20 -1.93 -9.15
CA LEU A 283 -1.49 -1.29 -10.41
C LEU A 283 -0.21 -0.68 -10.99
N GLU A 284 0.10 -1.00 -12.24
CA GLU A 284 1.15 -0.35 -13.03
C GLU A 284 0.58 0.90 -13.72
N PRO A 285 0.91 2.14 -13.28
CA PRO A 285 0.24 3.32 -13.79
C PRO A 285 0.62 3.65 -15.24
N THR A 286 1.76 3.18 -15.75
CA THR A 286 2.19 3.36 -17.14
C THR A 286 1.36 2.53 -18.12
N ALA A 287 0.81 1.40 -17.67
CA ALA A 287 0.06 0.46 -18.50
C ALA A 287 -1.47 0.74 -18.55
N LEU A 288 -1.95 1.76 -17.84
CA LEU A 288 -3.38 2.07 -17.76
C LEU A 288 -4.00 2.37 -19.13
N ALA A 289 -5.21 1.87 -19.39
CA ALA A 289 -5.93 2.17 -20.63
C ALA A 289 -6.26 3.67 -20.76
N ASP A 290 -6.72 4.30 -19.67
CA ASP A 290 -7.06 5.73 -19.61
C ASP A 290 -5.77 6.60 -19.52
N PRO A 291 -5.46 7.42 -20.55
CA PRO A 291 -4.28 8.29 -20.53
C PRO A 291 -4.30 9.35 -19.43
N LEU A 292 -5.46 9.76 -18.95
CA LEU A 292 -5.58 10.76 -17.86
C LEU A 292 -5.14 10.18 -16.51
N LEU A 293 -5.19 8.87 -16.37
CA LEU A 293 -4.76 8.15 -15.16
C LEU A 293 -3.30 7.71 -15.24
N ARG A 294 -2.69 7.70 -16.43
CA ARG A 294 -1.29 7.29 -16.61
C ARG A 294 -0.32 8.18 -15.85
N HIS A 295 0.70 7.56 -15.28
CA HIS A 295 1.77 8.26 -14.58
C HIS A 295 3.08 7.47 -14.67
N ALA A 296 4.19 8.15 -14.94
CA ALA A 296 5.52 7.55 -14.90
C ALA A 296 6.27 8.05 -13.66
N TYR A 297 6.91 7.12 -12.97
CA TYR A 297 7.75 7.42 -11.81
C TYR A 297 9.16 7.74 -12.22
N LEU A 298 9.79 8.70 -11.53
CA LEU A 298 11.22 8.91 -11.66
C LEU A 298 11.99 7.93 -10.76
N PRO A 299 13.27 7.67 -11.04
CA PRO A 299 14.12 6.88 -10.14
C PRO A 299 14.14 7.41 -8.70
N SER A 300 14.05 8.73 -8.49
CA SER A 300 13.93 9.30 -7.14
C SER A 300 12.65 8.88 -6.42
N ASP A 301 11.56 8.65 -7.14
CA ASP A 301 10.31 8.16 -6.57
C ASP A 301 10.47 6.69 -6.14
N VAL A 302 11.12 5.88 -6.98
CA VAL A 302 11.43 4.47 -6.66
C VAL A 302 12.27 4.37 -5.39
N LEU A 303 13.36 5.16 -5.30
CA LEU A 303 14.24 5.20 -4.14
C LEU A 303 13.52 5.69 -2.87
N GLN A 304 12.64 6.68 -3.00
CA GLN A 304 11.83 7.17 -1.89
C GLN A 304 10.90 6.09 -1.33
N GLU A 305 10.30 5.28 -2.20
CA GLU A 305 9.39 4.22 -1.76
C GLU A 305 10.14 2.93 -1.36
N LEU A 306 11.35 2.71 -1.87
CA LEU A 306 12.26 1.69 -1.33
C LEU A 306 12.63 2.01 0.13
N ARG A 307 12.86 3.29 0.46
CA ARG A 307 12.99 3.74 1.85
C ARG A 307 11.72 3.48 2.67
N SER A 308 10.53 3.71 2.11
CA SER A 308 9.27 3.34 2.78
C SER A 308 9.23 1.82 3.07
N ALA A 309 9.64 0.99 2.12
CA ALA A 309 9.70 -0.46 2.26
C ALA A 309 10.64 -0.91 3.39
N ILE A 310 11.87 -0.36 3.44
CA ILE A 310 12.83 -0.63 4.52
C ILE A 310 12.21 -0.33 5.90
N ARG A 311 11.49 0.78 6.03
CA ARG A 311 10.83 1.16 7.29
C ARG A 311 9.69 0.23 7.67
N SER A 312 8.87 -0.18 6.70
CA SER A 312 7.78 -1.12 6.97
C SER A 312 8.30 -2.53 7.29
N MET A 313 9.42 -2.95 6.67
CA MET A 313 10.13 -4.18 7.05
C MET A 313 10.65 -4.10 8.49
N ARG A 314 11.26 -2.97 8.88
CA ARG A 314 11.70 -2.71 10.25
C ARG A 314 10.54 -2.78 11.25
N ALA A 315 9.42 -2.11 10.93
CA ALA A 315 8.23 -2.12 11.77
C ALA A 315 7.63 -3.53 11.91
N LEU A 316 7.59 -4.32 10.83
CA LEU A 316 7.14 -5.71 10.85
C LEU A 316 8.06 -6.59 11.71
N HIS A 317 9.38 -6.46 11.54
CA HIS A 317 10.36 -7.17 12.35
C HIS A 317 10.22 -6.86 13.85
N THR A 318 10.07 -5.59 14.22
CA THR A 318 9.83 -5.18 15.61
C THR A 318 8.55 -5.79 16.18
N ALA A 319 7.47 -5.82 15.39
CA ALA A 319 6.20 -6.44 15.82
C ALA A 319 6.35 -7.96 16.04
N LEU A 320 7.10 -8.66 15.18
CA LEU A 320 7.39 -10.09 15.33
C LEU A 320 8.18 -10.39 16.61
N LEU A 321 9.18 -9.56 16.93
CA LEU A 321 9.93 -9.70 18.18
C LEU A 321 9.03 -9.50 19.41
N ALA A 322 8.14 -8.51 19.38
CA ALA A 322 7.21 -8.26 20.48
C ALA A 322 6.27 -9.45 20.74
N LEU A 323 5.78 -10.13 19.69
CA LEU A 323 4.95 -11.33 19.82
C LEU A 323 5.68 -12.50 20.47
N ARG A 324 6.98 -12.67 20.21
CA ARG A 324 7.80 -13.74 20.82
C ARG A 324 8.08 -13.52 22.31
N MET A 325 7.92 -12.30 22.81
CA MET A 325 8.17 -11.98 24.23
C MET A 325 6.93 -12.09 25.12
N VAL A 326 5.74 -12.31 24.57
CA VAL A 326 4.53 -12.56 25.38
C VAL A 326 4.51 -14.04 25.75
N PRO A 327 4.64 -14.43 27.03
CA PRO A 327 4.46 -15.81 27.43
C PRO A 327 3.00 -16.22 27.15
N GLY A 328 2.82 -17.34 26.45
CA GLY A 328 1.51 -17.96 26.23
C GLY A 328 0.90 -18.53 27.50
#